data_AF-A0A0K0FFG2-F1
#
_entry.id   AF-A0A0K0FFG2-F1
#
_cell.length_a   1.000
_cell.length_b   1.000
_cell.length_c   1.000
_cell.angle_alpha   90.00
_cell.angle_beta   90.00
_cell.angle_gamma   90.00
#
_symmetry.space_group_name_H-M   'P 1'
#
loop_
_entity.id
_entity.type
_entity.pdbx_description
1 polymer ?
#
loop_
_entity_poly.entity_id
_entity_poly.type
_entity_poly.pdbx_seq_one_letter_code
_entity_poly.pdbx_strand_id
1 'polypeptide(L)'
;MEILGKNGDESKEEISMKYGLDISTVKKIFQNREAIEKQFYKSPAMKKPRTCKYEVINNVLHMWFQSNSNLIITGDILKEKGKELARIHDIDGFTSSNGWLQKFKDRYNIKYKKFHGEAGKSDHLSASIWKNQVDDFLSDFLDKNILNLDETALFYKMCSNETLTSTQAQLTDIKKDKSSVTLLIENNILGYERKIIMVGKHLKPRCFKGKNISTNEYYNHKCLDE
;
A
#
# COMPACT_ATOMS: atom_id res chain seq x y z
N MET A 1 4.93 -29.08 23.62
CA MET A 1 6.25 -29.73 23.65
C MET A 1 6.55 -30.37 25.00
N GLU A 2 6.09 -29.81 26.12
CA GLU A 2 6.34 -30.38 27.46
C GLU A 2 5.84 -31.82 27.65
N ILE A 3 4.68 -32.19 27.08
CA ILE A 3 4.10 -33.55 27.12
C ILE A 3 4.98 -34.60 26.41
N LEU A 4 5.82 -34.20 25.45
CA LEU A 4 6.65 -35.12 24.67
C LEU A 4 7.98 -35.47 25.36
N GLY A 5 8.31 -34.77 26.46
CA GLY A 5 9.51 -35.00 27.28
C GLY A 5 10.83 -34.69 26.54
N LYS A 6 11.81 -34.15 27.26
CA LYS A 6 13.20 -34.10 26.76
C LYS A 6 13.98 -35.39 27.06
N ASN A 7 13.56 -36.15 28.08
CA ASN A 7 14.23 -37.36 28.55
C ASN A 7 13.19 -38.48 28.72
N GLY A 8 13.47 -39.68 28.20
CA GLY A 8 12.53 -40.79 28.06
C GLY A 8 12.17 -41.55 29.35
N ASP A 9 12.17 -40.87 30.49
CA ASP A 9 12.10 -41.52 31.81
C ASP A 9 10.70 -41.48 32.47
N GLU A 10 9.77 -40.64 31.98
CA GLU A 10 8.39 -40.58 32.50
C GLU A 10 7.48 -41.61 31.78
N SER A 11 6.71 -42.38 32.54
CA SER A 11 5.74 -43.32 31.98
C SER A 11 4.56 -42.59 31.33
N LYS A 12 3.87 -43.22 30.37
CA LYS A 12 2.72 -42.58 29.68
C LYS A 12 1.55 -42.35 30.64
N GLU A 13 1.44 -43.22 31.65
CA GLU A 13 0.53 -43.16 32.77
C GLU A 13 0.82 -41.95 33.68
N GLU A 14 2.09 -41.70 34.02
CA GLU A 14 2.52 -40.50 34.76
C GLU A 14 2.21 -39.21 33.99
N ILE A 15 2.51 -39.18 32.68
CA ILE A 15 2.21 -38.04 31.82
C ILE A 15 0.69 -37.80 31.73
N SER A 16 -0.10 -38.87 31.65
CA SER A 16 -1.57 -38.80 31.66
C SER A 16 -2.10 -38.15 32.94
N MET A 17 -1.61 -38.57 34.11
CA MET A 17 -2.00 -37.98 35.40
C MET A 17 -1.52 -36.53 35.55
N LYS A 18 -0.27 -36.25 35.19
CA LYS A 18 0.36 -34.92 35.32
C LYS A 18 -0.37 -33.84 34.52
N TYR A 19 -0.84 -34.18 33.32
CA TYR A 19 -1.53 -33.23 32.43
C TYR A 19 -3.06 -33.41 32.38
N GLY A 20 -3.62 -34.33 33.16
CA GLY A 20 -5.07 -34.60 33.18
C GLY A 20 -5.63 -35.06 31.82
N LEU A 21 -4.83 -35.80 31.04
CA LEU A 21 -5.18 -36.25 29.70
C LEU A 21 -5.54 -37.73 29.72
N ASP A 22 -6.50 -38.14 28.90
CA ASP A 22 -6.80 -39.56 28.71
C ASP A 22 -5.58 -40.32 28.15
N ILE A 23 -5.34 -41.53 28.66
CA ILE A 23 -4.15 -42.31 28.32
C ILE A 23 -4.09 -42.66 26.83
N SER A 24 -5.24 -42.81 26.17
CA SER A 24 -5.30 -43.04 24.72
C SER A 24 -4.87 -41.81 23.93
N THR A 25 -5.11 -40.61 24.46
CA THR A 25 -4.67 -39.34 23.88
C THR A 25 -3.16 -39.20 23.98
N VAL A 26 -2.58 -39.50 25.15
CA VAL A 26 -1.12 -39.53 25.35
C VAL A 26 -0.49 -40.51 24.36
N LYS A 27 -1.01 -41.74 24.26
CA LYS A 27 -0.53 -42.75 23.31
C LYS A 27 -0.56 -42.25 21.86
N LYS A 28 -1.65 -41.62 21.41
CA LYS A 28 -1.78 -41.04 20.06
C LYS A 28 -0.80 -39.89 19.79
N ILE A 29 -0.54 -39.04 20.79
CA ILE A 29 0.44 -37.95 20.68
C ILE A 29 1.84 -38.52 20.48
N PHE A 30 2.22 -39.54 21.25
CA PHE A 30 3.51 -40.22 21.09
C PHE A 30 3.62 -40.96 19.75
N GLN A 31 2.57 -41.62 19.28
CA GLN A 31 2.54 -42.27 17.96
C GLN A 31 2.76 -41.28 16.80
N ASN A 32 2.24 -40.06 16.92
CA ASN A 32 2.36 -39.02 15.88
C ASN A 32 3.45 -37.98 16.21
N ARG A 33 4.37 -38.30 17.12
CA ARG A 33 5.36 -37.36 17.67
C ARG A 33 6.10 -36.58 16.59
N GLU A 34 6.72 -37.29 15.64
CA GLU A 34 7.56 -36.66 14.61
C GLU A 34 6.78 -35.67 13.75
N ALA A 35 5.55 -36.02 13.36
CA ALA A 35 4.67 -35.14 12.59
C ALA A 35 4.25 -33.90 13.40
N ILE A 36 3.95 -34.07 14.69
CA ILE A 36 3.59 -32.98 15.61
C ILE A 36 4.78 -32.05 15.83
N GLU A 37 5.98 -32.59 16.05
CA GLU A 37 7.21 -31.80 16.23
C GLU A 37 7.54 -31.00 14.97
N LYS A 38 7.55 -31.64 13.79
CA LYS A 38 7.79 -30.98 12.50
C LYS A 38 6.78 -29.86 12.24
N GLN A 39 5.51 -30.07 12.57
CA GLN A 39 4.45 -29.07 12.45
C GLN A 39 4.63 -27.92 13.45
N PHE A 40 5.00 -28.22 14.69
CA PHE A 40 5.23 -27.22 15.74
C PHE A 40 6.34 -26.25 15.35
N TYR A 41 7.47 -26.75 14.84
CA TYR A 41 8.57 -25.89 14.35
C TYR A 41 8.17 -25.06 13.13
N LYS A 42 7.26 -25.55 12.29
CA LYS A 42 6.74 -24.78 11.14
C LYS A 42 5.74 -23.70 11.56
N SER A 43 4.91 -23.94 12.58
CA SER A 43 3.89 -22.99 13.06
C SER A 43 3.45 -23.31 14.51
N PRO A 44 4.07 -22.70 15.52
CA PRO A 44 3.88 -23.08 16.93
C PRO A 44 2.45 -22.89 17.46
N ALA A 45 1.71 -21.90 16.93
CA ALA A 45 0.34 -21.60 17.36
C ALA A 45 -0.73 -22.50 16.70
N MET A 46 -0.36 -23.33 15.72
CA MET A 46 -1.32 -24.07 14.89
C MET A 46 -1.61 -25.46 15.46
N LYS A 47 -2.84 -25.65 15.96
CA LYS A 47 -3.30 -26.92 16.57
C LYS A 47 -3.61 -28.04 15.57
N LYS A 48 -3.89 -27.72 14.31
CA LYS A 48 -4.15 -28.70 13.23
C LYS A 48 -3.40 -28.29 11.97
N PRO A 49 -2.65 -29.20 11.32
CA PRO A 49 -2.02 -28.89 10.05
C PRO A 49 -3.11 -28.58 9.03
N ARG A 50 -3.09 -27.36 8.47
CA ARG A 50 -3.96 -27.01 7.34
C ARG A 50 -3.30 -27.54 6.08
N THR A 51 -3.85 -28.60 5.50
CA THR A 51 -3.44 -29.06 4.18
C THR A 51 -3.87 -28.03 3.14
N CYS A 52 -2.97 -27.69 2.22
CA CYS A 52 -3.34 -26.87 1.10
C CYS A 52 -3.67 -27.75 -0.09
N LYS A 53 -4.94 -27.74 -0.51
CA LYS A 53 -5.42 -28.52 -1.66
C LYS A 53 -4.56 -28.34 -2.93
N TYR A 54 -3.98 -27.16 -3.12
CA TYR A 54 -3.22 -26.79 -4.32
C TYR A 54 -1.79 -26.34 -3.99
N GLU A 55 -1.10 -27.08 -3.11
CA GLU A 55 0.24 -26.70 -2.64
C GLU A 55 1.28 -26.62 -3.77
N VAL A 56 1.24 -27.54 -4.73
CA VAL A 56 2.13 -27.53 -5.91
C VAL A 56 1.94 -26.24 -6.72
N ILE A 57 0.69 -25.91 -7.08
CA ILE A 57 0.37 -24.69 -7.84
C ILE A 57 0.83 -23.45 -7.07
N ASN A 58 0.56 -23.39 -5.77
CA ASN A 58 0.95 -22.25 -4.94
C ASN A 58 2.47 -22.06 -4.90
N ASN A 59 3.25 -23.15 -4.76
CA ASN A 59 4.71 -23.05 -4.70
C ASN A 59 5.29 -22.61 -6.06
N VAL A 60 4.83 -23.20 -7.17
CA VAL A 60 5.32 -22.84 -8.51
C VAL A 60 4.91 -21.43 -8.89
N LEU A 61 3.67 -21.03 -8.59
CA LEU A 61 3.21 -19.66 -8.82
C LEU A 61 3.98 -18.64 -8.00
N HIS A 62 4.35 -18.97 -6.76
CA HIS A 62 5.17 -18.10 -5.92
C HIS A 62 6.59 -17.94 -6.49
N MET A 63 7.23 -19.04 -6.92
CA MET A 63 8.53 -18.95 -7.60
C MET A 63 8.46 -18.08 -8.84
N TRP A 64 7.44 -18.29 -9.68
CA TRP A 64 7.21 -17.46 -10.87
C TRP A 64 7.01 -15.98 -10.50
N PHE A 65 6.23 -15.69 -9.46
CA PHE A 65 6.02 -14.32 -8.98
C PHE A 65 7.34 -13.66 -8.53
N GLN A 66 8.20 -14.37 -7.81
CA GLN A 66 9.49 -13.87 -7.36
C GLN A 66 10.44 -13.56 -8.52
N SER A 67 10.48 -14.44 -9.52
CA SER A 67 11.29 -14.24 -10.74
C SER A 67 10.83 -13.07 -11.62
N ASN A 68 9.61 -12.55 -11.40
CA ASN A 68 9.02 -11.46 -12.17
C ASN A 68 8.73 -10.22 -11.30
N SER A 69 9.52 -10.02 -10.24
CA SER A 69 9.35 -8.93 -9.26
C SER A 69 9.51 -7.51 -9.83
N ASN A 70 10.11 -7.38 -11.01
CA ASN A 70 10.25 -6.15 -11.78
C ASN A 70 9.02 -5.80 -12.64
N LEU A 71 8.02 -6.68 -12.71
CA LEU A 71 6.79 -6.48 -13.48
C LEU A 71 5.61 -6.09 -12.58
N ILE A 72 4.66 -5.36 -13.15
CA ILE A 72 3.38 -5.07 -12.48
C ILE A 72 2.50 -6.31 -12.58
N ILE A 73 2.43 -7.07 -11.48
CA ILE A 73 1.62 -8.28 -11.39
C ILE A 73 0.35 -7.99 -10.60
N THR A 74 -0.80 -8.01 -11.30
CA THR A 74 -2.11 -7.83 -10.68
C THR A 74 -2.69 -9.16 -10.17
N GLY A 75 -3.76 -9.07 -9.38
CA GLY A 75 -4.47 -10.26 -8.90
C GLY A 75 -5.01 -11.15 -10.02
N ASP A 76 -5.46 -10.56 -11.13
CA ASP A 76 -6.01 -11.34 -12.24
C ASP A 76 -4.90 -12.01 -13.07
N ILE A 77 -3.72 -11.39 -13.20
CA ILE A 77 -2.54 -12.05 -13.77
C ILE A 77 -2.16 -13.28 -12.94
N LEU A 78 -2.15 -13.17 -11.61
CA LEU A 78 -1.90 -14.31 -10.72
C LEU A 78 -2.93 -15.43 -10.89
N LYS A 79 -4.21 -15.08 -11.10
CA LYS A 79 -5.26 -16.08 -11.33
C LYS A 79 -5.07 -16.82 -12.65
N GLU A 80 -4.83 -16.08 -13.74
CA GLU A 80 -4.61 -16.70 -15.05
C GLU A 80 -3.34 -17.55 -15.06
N LYS A 81 -2.25 -17.06 -14.47
CA LYS A 81 -1.03 -17.86 -14.34
C LYS A 81 -1.24 -19.09 -13.46
N GLY A 82 -2.03 -18.99 -12.40
CA GLY A 82 -2.42 -20.14 -11.58
C GLY A 82 -3.19 -21.20 -12.38
N LYS A 83 -4.10 -20.80 -13.27
CA LYS A 83 -4.82 -21.73 -14.16
C LYS A 83 -3.89 -22.39 -15.17
N GLU A 84 -2.98 -21.62 -15.76
CA GLU A 84 -1.96 -22.14 -16.68
C GLU A 84 -1.09 -23.20 -16.00
N LEU A 85 -0.59 -22.92 -14.80
CA LEU A 85 0.21 -23.86 -14.02
C LEU A 85 -0.60 -25.10 -13.62
N ALA A 86 -1.89 -24.95 -13.30
CA ALA A 86 -2.76 -26.10 -13.03
C ALA A 86 -2.85 -27.05 -14.25
N ARG A 87 -2.93 -26.51 -15.47
CA ARG A 87 -2.93 -27.29 -16.71
C ARG A 87 -1.58 -27.97 -16.95
N ILE A 88 -0.47 -27.26 -16.74
CA ILE A 88 0.88 -27.81 -16.94
C ILE A 88 1.18 -28.97 -15.98
N HIS A 89 0.62 -28.92 -14.77
CA HIS A 89 0.82 -29.93 -13.75
C HIS A 89 -0.28 -30.99 -13.68
N ASP A 90 -1.21 -31.02 -14.64
CA ASP A 90 -2.36 -31.94 -14.68
C ASP A 90 -3.19 -31.96 -13.38
N ILE A 91 -3.42 -30.79 -12.78
CA ILE A 91 -4.21 -30.63 -11.55
C ILE A 91 -5.63 -30.18 -11.90
N ASP A 92 -6.54 -31.15 -11.90
CA ASP A 92 -7.96 -30.91 -12.17
C ASP A 92 -8.69 -30.21 -11.01
N GLY A 93 -9.73 -29.47 -11.39
CA GLY A 93 -10.62 -28.79 -10.44
C GLY A 93 -9.98 -27.61 -9.71
N PHE A 94 -8.81 -27.12 -10.14
CA PHE A 94 -8.27 -25.86 -9.66
C PHE A 94 -9.16 -24.69 -10.09
N THR A 95 -9.64 -23.93 -9.11
CA THR A 95 -10.44 -22.71 -9.34
C THR A 95 -9.72 -21.52 -8.74
N SER A 96 -9.33 -20.58 -9.60
CA SER A 96 -8.65 -19.33 -9.25
C SER A 96 -9.62 -18.31 -8.64
N SER A 97 -10.36 -18.73 -7.60
CA SER A 97 -11.34 -17.90 -6.90
C SER A 97 -10.67 -16.73 -6.17
N ASN A 98 -11.45 -15.68 -5.88
CA ASN A 98 -10.97 -14.57 -5.04
C ASN A 98 -10.52 -15.05 -3.65
N GLY A 99 -11.22 -16.03 -3.07
CA GLY A 99 -10.85 -16.62 -1.79
C GLY A 99 -9.53 -17.40 -1.83
N TRP A 100 -9.23 -18.10 -2.94
CA TRP A 100 -7.93 -18.72 -3.14
C TRP A 100 -6.83 -17.67 -3.28
N LEU A 101 -7.04 -16.65 -4.12
CA LEU A 101 -6.05 -15.58 -4.33
C LEU A 101 -5.71 -14.86 -3.02
N GLN A 102 -6.71 -14.56 -2.17
CA GLN A 102 -6.47 -13.94 -0.88
C GLN A 102 -5.60 -14.84 0.02
N LYS A 103 -5.95 -16.13 0.14
CA LYS A 103 -5.15 -17.10 0.91
C LYS A 103 -3.74 -17.29 0.37
N PHE A 104 -3.56 -17.23 -0.95
CA PHE A 104 -2.25 -17.26 -1.60
C PHE A 104 -1.41 -16.05 -1.19
N LYS A 105 -1.98 -14.84 -1.29
CA LYS A 105 -1.31 -13.61 -0.86
C LYS A 105 -0.94 -13.63 0.61
N ASP A 106 -1.87 -14.04 1.48
CA ASP A 106 -1.65 -14.12 2.93
C ASP A 106 -0.52 -15.10 3.27
N ARG A 107 -0.47 -16.25 2.57
CA ARG A 107 0.54 -17.29 2.79
C ARG A 107 1.95 -16.83 2.46
N TYR A 108 2.11 -16.12 1.36
CA TYR A 108 3.41 -15.65 0.88
C TYR A 108 3.68 -14.19 1.25
N ASN A 109 2.85 -13.60 2.13
CA ASN A 109 2.94 -12.21 2.58
C ASN A 109 3.01 -11.19 1.42
N ILE A 110 2.26 -11.45 0.35
CA ILE A 110 2.19 -10.59 -0.84
C ILE A 110 1.21 -9.45 -0.55
N LYS A 111 1.72 -8.22 -0.52
CA LYS A 111 0.93 -7.02 -0.24
C LYS A 111 0.73 -6.19 -1.50
N TYR A 112 -0.44 -5.55 -1.59
CA TYR A 112 -0.67 -4.53 -2.61
C TYR A 112 0.09 -3.25 -2.24
N LYS A 113 0.86 -2.71 -3.18
CA LYS A 113 1.51 -1.41 -3.06
C LYS A 113 1.08 -0.55 -4.24
N LYS A 114 0.58 0.65 -3.95
CA LYS A 114 0.29 1.65 -4.98
C LYS A 114 1.61 2.29 -5.40
N PHE A 115 1.93 2.25 -6.69
CA PHE A 115 3.08 2.96 -7.22
C PHE A 115 2.75 4.45 -7.29
N HIS A 116 3.66 5.28 -6.77
CA HIS A 116 3.71 6.72 -7.05
C HIS A 116 4.79 6.88 -8.13
N GLY A 117 4.44 7.53 -9.25
CA GLY A 117 5.08 7.37 -10.57
C GLY A 117 6.56 7.73 -10.70
N GLU A 118 7.22 8.19 -9.65
CA GLU A 118 8.56 8.79 -9.74
C GLU A 118 9.63 8.09 -8.90
N ALA A 119 9.27 7.14 -8.02
CA ALA A 119 10.22 6.56 -7.07
C ALA A 119 11.28 5.62 -7.69
N GLY A 120 11.10 5.18 -8.94
CA GLY A 120 11.95 4.15 -9.56
C GLY A 120 13.23 4.67 -10.24
N LYS A 121 13.40 5.99 -10.37
CA LYS A 121 14.53 6.61 -11.10
C LYS A 121 15.20 7.74 -10.33
N SER A 122 14.88 7.91 -9.04
CA SER A 122 15.44 8.99 -8.23
C SER A 122 16.85 8.61 -7.78
N ASP A 123 17.84 9.41 -8.15
CA ASP A 123 19.19 9.30 -7.60
C ASP A 123 19.19 9.80 -6.15
N HIS A 124 19.05 8.85 -5.22
CA HIS A 124 19.03 9.14 -3.79
C HIS A 124 20.33 9.80 -3.29
N LEU A 125 21.46 9.52 -3.94
CA LEU A 125 22.74 10.10 -3.55
C LEU A 125 22.77 11.58 -3.94
N SER A 126 22.45 11.91 -5.19
CA SER A 126 22.38 13.30 -5.65
C SER A 126 21.32 14.11 -4.87
N ALA A 127 20.16 13.51 -4.58
CA ALA A 127 19.15 14.15 -3.74
C ALA A 127 19.66 14.45 -2.31
N SER A 128 20.43 13.52 -1.72
CA SER A 128 21.01 13.72 -0.39
C SER A 128 22.09 14.79 -0.38
N ILE A 129 22.93 14.86 -1.42
CA ILE A 129 23.96 15.91 -1.55
C ILE A 129 23.30 17.28 -1.69
N TRP A 130 22.31 17.38 -2.59
CA TRP A 130 21.57 18.62 -2.79
C TRP A 130 20.84 19.08 -1.52
N LYS A 131 20.24 18.15 -0.77
CA LYS A 131 19.62 18.47 0.51
C LYS A 131 20.62 19.11 1.48
N ASN A 132 21.81 18.54 1.65
CA ASN A 132 22.81 19.10 2.55
C ASN A 132 23.25 20.51 2.10
N GLN A 133 23.41 20.74 0.80
CA GLN A 133 23.74 22.07 0.26
C GLN A 133 22.63 23.10 0.55
N VAL A 134 21.37 22.69 0.46
CA VAL A 134 20.23 23.54 0.79
C VAL A 134 20.19 23.82 2.29
N ASP A 135 20.39 22.81 3.14
CA ASP A 135 20.41 22.98 4.60
C ASP A 135 21.54 23.94 5.03
N ASP A 136 22.73 23.81 4.44
CA ASP A 136 23.86 24.73 4.66
C ASP A 136 23.52 26.16 4.23
N PHE A 137 22.93 26.34 3.04
CA PHE A 137 22.50 27.65 2.54
C PHE A 137 21.41 28.29 3.41
N LEU A 138 20.46 27.48 3.90
CA LEU A 138 19.36 27.97 4.72
C LEU A 138 19.79 28.31 6.15
N SER A 139 20.95 27.83 6.62
CA SER A 139 21.45 28.07 7.97
C SER A 139 21.70 29.55 8.31
N ASP A 140 21.90 30.39 7.29
CA ASP A 140 22.05 31.84 7.43
C ASP A 140 20.72 32.58 7.68
N PHE A 141 19.59 31.89 7.52
CA PHE A 141 18.25 32.47 7.65
C PHE A 141 17.54 31.98 8.91
N LEU A 142 16.82 32.88 9.57
CA LEU A 142 15.91 32.47 10.64
C LEU A 142 14.74 31.66 10.06
N ASP A 143 14.32 30.61 10.76
CA ASP A 143 13.13 29.79 10.45
C ASP A 143 11.90 30.58 9.99
N LYS A 144 11.62 31.70 10.65
CA LYS A 144 10.47 32.57 10.31
C LYS A 144 10.57 33.24 8.93
N ASN A 145 11.77 33.34 8.38
CA ASN A 145 12.10 33.96 7.10
C ASN A 145 12.25 32.93 5.97
N ILE A 146 12.24 31.63 6.26
CA ILE A 146 12.25 30.56 5.26
C ILE A 146 10.79 30.29 4.89
N LEU A 147 10.41 30.72 3.69
CA LEU A 147 9.05 30.57 3.17
C LEU A 147 9.05 29.54 2.04
N ASN A 148 8.16 28.56 2.14
CA ASN A 148 7.78 27.74 1.00
C ASN A 148 6.66 28.46 0.25
N LEU A 149 6.85 28.60 -1.06
CA LEU A 149 5.92 29.25 -1.95
C LEU A 149 5.52 28.28 -3.06
N ASP A 150 4.24 28.03 -3.20
CA ASP A 150 3.74 27.14 -4.26
C ASP A 150 2.40 27.62 -4.83
N GLU A 151 2.16 27.26 -6.09
CA GLU A 151 0.92 27.56 -6.80
C GLU A 151 -0.03 26.36 -6.74
N THR A 152 -1.29 26.61 -6.40
CA THR A 152 -2.33 25.60 -6.41
C THR A 152 -3.59 26.08 -7.13
N ALA A 153 -4.26 25.16 -7.81
CA ALA A 153 -5.53 25.46 -8.48
C ALA A 153 -6.71 25.21 -7.53
N LEU A 154 -7.44 26.27 -7.20
CA LEU A 154 -8.72 26.17 -6.50
C LEU A 154 -9.87 25.95 -7.50
N PHE A 155 -10.36 24.73 -7.60
CA PHE A 155 -11.49 24.36 -8.47
C PHE A 155 -12.85 24.69 -7.83
N TYR A 156 -13.26 25.95 -7.89
CA TYR A 156 -14.46 26.45 -7.19
C TYR A 156 -15.80 25.96 -7.77
N LYS A 157 -15.80 25.31 -8.95
CA LYS A 157 -17.00 24.72 -9.57
C LYS A 157 -16.97 23.19 -9.67
N MET A 158 -15.90 22.55 -9.20
CA MET A 158 -15.75 21.11 -9.38
C MET A 158 -16.64 20.34 -8.40
N CYS A 159 -17.52 19.50 -8.95
CA CYS A 159 -18.38 18.61 -8.15
C CYS A 159 -17.62 17.37 -7.67
N SER A 160 -18.22 16.66 -6.70
CA SER A 160 -17.70 15.39 -6.15
C SER A 160 -17.34 14.39 -7.24
N ASN A 161 -16.36 13.52 -6.93
CA ASN A 161 -16.02 12.37 -7.76
C ASN A 161 -17.03 11.23 -7.63
N GLU A 162 -17.96 11.33 -6.68
CA GLU A 162 -18.91 10.31 -6.31
C GLU A 162 -20.33 10.82 -6.49
N THR A 163 -21.22 9.96 -6.95
CA THR A 163 -22.66 10.24 -7.08
C THR A 163 -23.44 8.98 -6.77
N LEU A 164 -24.66 9.13 -6.26
CA LEU A 164 -25.60 8.02 -6.13
C LEU A 164 -26.20 7.74 -7.51
N THR A 165 -26.16 6.48 -7.94
CA THR A 165 -26.70 6.07 -9.23
C THR A 165 -27.49 4.77 -9.11
N SER A 166 -28.49 4.60 -9.97
CA SER A 166 -29.22 3.33 -10.09
C SER A 166 -28.31 2.26 -10.70
N THR A 167 -28.52 1.00 -10.32
CA THR A 167 -27.76 -0.16 -10.83
C THR A 167 -27.86 -0.32 -12.35
N GLN A 168 -28.89 0.26 -12.97
CA GLN A 168 -29.14 0.22 -14.42
C GLN A 168 -28.64 1.46 -15.15
N ALA A 169 -28.24 2.51 -14.43
CA ALA A 169 -27.80 3.76 -15.04
C ALA A 169 -26.33 3.67 -15.43
N GLN A 170 -26.04 3.78 -16.72
CA GLN A 170 -24.69 3.99 -17.22
C GLN A 170 -24.34 5.47 -17.08
N LEU A 171 -23.36 5.77 -16.22
CA LEU A 171 -22.79 7.11 -16.11
C LEU A 171 -21.74 7.29 -17.21
N THR A 172 -22.19 7.58 -18.42
CA THR A 172 -21.32 7.97 -19.54
C THR A 172 -21.32 9.49 -19.68
N ASP A 173 -20.15 10.07 -19.97
CA ASP A 173 -19.96 11.49 -20.33
C ASP A 173 -20.26 12.57 -19.26
N ILE A 174 -20.10 12.26 -17.96
CA ILE A 174 -20.12 13.30 -16.93
C ILE A 174 -18.83 14.14 -17.01
N LYS A 175 -18.92 15.30 -17.68
CA LYS A 175 -17.84 16.30 -17.69
C LYS A 175 -17.87 17.13 -16.40
N LYS A 176 -16.77 17.10 -15.67
CA LYS A 176 -16.58 17.98 -14.50
C LYS A 176 -16.18 19.37 -14.96
N ASP A 177 -16.80 20.38 -14.36
CA ASP A 177 -16.35 21.76 -14.51
C ASP A 177 -15.03 21.93 -13.75
N LYS A 178 -13.93 22.07 -14.51
CA LYS A 178 -12.59 22.31 -13.98
C LYS A 178 -12.23 23.79 -13.97
N SER A 179 -13.22 24.68 -13.93
CA SER A 179 -12.99 26.11 -13.70
C SER A 179 -12.23 26.28 -12.38
N SER A 180 -11.02 26.84 -12.48
CA SER A 180 -10.15 27.10 -11.34
C SER A 180 -9.72 28.56 -11.27
N VAL A 181 -9.26 28.95 -10.08
CA VAL A 181 -8.43 30.14 -9.87
C VAL A 181 -7.08 29.64 -9.35
N THR A 182 -5.99 30.21 -9.85
CA THR A 182 -4.65 29.90 -9.31
C THR A 182 -4.44 30.72 -8.05
N LEU A 183 -4.03 30.04 -6.98
CA LEU A 183 -3.67 30.63 -5.71
C LEU A 183 -2.18 30.42 -5.49
N LEU A 184 -1.51 31.48 -5.09
CA LEU A 184 -0.14 31.46 -4.62
C LEU A 184 -0.19 31.49 -3.09
N ILE A 185 0.38 30.45 -2.46
CA ILE A 185 0.32 30.26 -1.01
C ILE A 185 1.74 30.24 -0.46
N GLU A 186 1.98 31.08 0.54
CA GLU A 186 3.24 31.21 1.27
C GLU A 186 3.09 30.69 2.70
N ASN A 187 3.97 29.77 3.11
CA ASN A 187 4.03 29.26 4.47
C ASN A 187 5.47 29.19 4.97
N ASN A 188 5.71 29.58 6.22
CA ASN A 188 6.99 29.29 6.87
C ASN A 188 6.93 28.01 7.71
N ILE A 189 8.09 27.55 8.17
CA ILE A 189 8.23 26.34 8.98
C ILE A 189 7.45 26.37 10.30
N LEU A 190 7.14 27.57 10.81
CA LEU A 190 6.38 27.77 12.05
C LEU A 190 4.86 27.71 11.82
N GLY A 191 4.41 27.52 10.57
CA GLY A 191 2.99 27.48 10.21
C GLY A 191 2.32 28.85 10.20
N TYR A 192 3.09 29.95 10.17
CA TYR A 192 2.52 31.26 9.92
C TYR A 192 2.17 31.37 8.45
N GLU A 193 0.88 31.26 8.17
CA GLU A 193 0.33 31.49 6.84
C GLU A 193 0.42 32.98 6.49
N ARG A 194 1.07 33.31 5.39
CA ARG A 194 0.98 34.64 4.80
C ARG A 194 -0.27 34.74 3.92
N LYS A 195 -0.60 35.97 3.53
CA LYS A 195 -1.80 36.28 2.75
C LYS A 195 -1.86 35.45 1.46
N ILE A 196 -2.97 34.73 1.23
CA ILE A 196 -3.22 34.02 -0.03
C ILE A 196 -3.34 35.05 -1.15
N ILE A 197 -2.60 34.84 -2.24
CA ILE A 197 -2.68 35.73 -3.41
C ILE A 197 -3.33 35.01 -4.59
N MET A 198 -4.27 35.67 -5.25
CA MET A 198 -4.81 35.17 -6.51
C MET A 198 -3.85 35.48 -7.66
N VAL A 199 -3.50 34.49 -8.46
CA VAL A 199 -2.69 34.67 -9.67
C VAL A 199 -3.58 34.52 -10.89
N GLY A 200 -3.47 35.47 -11.83
CA GLY A 200 -4.26 35.41 -13.06
C GLY A 200 -3.56 35.95 -14.29
N LYS A 201 -4.15 35.63 -15.44
CA LYS A 201 -3.58 35.91 -16.77
C LYS A 201 -3.62 37.38 -17.18
N HIS A 202 -4.63 38.13 -16.73
CA HIS A 202 -4.86 39.51 -17.19
C HIS A 202 -4.46 40.54 -16.13
N LEU A 203 -3.77 41.61 -16.52
CA LEU A 203 -3.36 42.68 -15.59
C LEU A 203 -4.57 43.34 -14.91
N LYS A 204 -5.67 43.51 -15.65
CA LYS A 204 -6.96 44.02 -15.15
C LYS A 204 -8.10 43.09 -15.59
N PRO A 205 -8.43 42.05 -14.80
CA PRO A 205 -9.52 41.14 -15.12
C PRO A 205 -10.85 41.87 -15.26
N ARG A 206 -11.64 41.52 -16.28
CA ARG A 206 -12.96 42.13 -16.50
C ARG A 206 -13.91 41.94 -15.32
N CYS A 207 -13.82 40.81 -14.63
CA CYS A 207 -14.62 40.50 -13.44
C CYS A 207 -14.34 41.43 -12.24
N PHE A 208 -13.26 42.20 -12.30
CA PHE A 208 -12.83 43.13 -11.26
C PHE A 208 -13.08 44.60 -11.61
N LYS A 209 -13.71 44.88 -12.76
CA LYS A 209 -14.07 46.24 -13.16
C LYS A 209 -15.00 46.88 -12.11
N GLY A 210 -14.60 48.04 -11.57
CA GLY A 210 -15.36 48.77 -10.56
C GLY A 210 -15.23 48.22 -9.13
N LYS A 211 -14.37 47.21 -8.90
CA LYS A 211 -14.02 46.72 -7.57
C LYS A 211 -12.66 47.27 -7.15
N ASN A 212 -12.53 47.71 -5.90
CA ASN A 212 -11.24 48.03 -5.32
C ASN A 212 -10.62 46.72 -4.80
N ILE A 213 -9.78 46.11 -5.63
CA ILE A 213 -8.98 44.95 -5.23
C ILE A 213 -7.62 45.52 -4.88
N SER A 214 -7.23 45.34 -3.63
CA SER A 214 -5.90 45.77 -3.20
C SER A 214 -4.88 45.08 -4.11
N THR A 215 -3.85 45.80 -4.53
CA THR A 215 -2.76 45.25 -5.37
C THR A 215 -2.06 44.04 -4.73
N ASN A 216 -2.28 43.81 -3.44
CA ASN A 216 -1.70 42.71 -2.66
C ASN A 216 -2.57 41.43 -2.69
N GLU A 217 -3.69 41.40 -3.41
CA GLU A 217 -4.60 40.24 -3.50
C GLU A 217 -4.66 39.59 -4.87
N TYR A 218 -4.09 40.24 -5.89
CA TYR A 218 -4.07 39.74 -7.25
C TYR A 218 -2.77 40.05 -7.97
N TYR A 219 -2.02 39.01 -8.36
CA TYR A 219 -0.85 39.11 -9.21
C TYR A 219 -1.15 38.69 -10.65
N ASN A 220 -0.47 39.34 -11.59
CA ASN A 220 -0.51 38.98 -12.99
C ASN A 220 0.72 38.15 -13.37
N HIS A 221 0.51 37.03 -14.06
CA HIS A 221 1.60 36.12 -14.45
C HIS A 221 2.60 36.72 -15.49
N LYS A 222 2.38 37.91 -16.06
CA LYS A 222 3.28 38.49 -17.08
C LYS A 222 4.61 39.07 -16.55
N CYS A 223 5.15 38.61 -15.42
CA CYS A 223 6.36 39.19 -14.83
C CYS A 223 7.51 38.19 -14.58
N LEU A 224 7.60 37.06 -15.29
CA LEU A 224 8.74 36.12 -15.13
C LEU A 224 9.42 35.68 -16.44
N ASP A 225 9.07 36.27 -17.58
CA ASP A 225 9.70 36.00 -18.89
C ASP A 225 10.45 37.25 -19.43
N GLU A 226 11.32 37.86 -18.61
CA GLU A 226 12.36 38.81 -19.06
C GLU A 226 13.73 38.43 -18.48
#